data_AF-A0A4U1EQQ7-F1
#
_entry.id   AF-A0A4U1EQQ7-F1
#
_cell.length_a   1.000
_cell.length_b   1.000
_cell.length_c   1.000
_cell.angle_alpha   90.00
_cell.angle_beta   90.00
_cell.angle_gamma   90.00
#
_symmetry.space_group_name_H-M   'P 1'
#
loop_
_entity.id
_entity.type
_entity.pdbx_description
1 polymer ?
#
loop_
_entity_poly.entity_id
_entity_poly.type
_entity_poly.pdbx_seq_one_letter_code
_entity_poly.pdbx_strand_id
1 'polypeptide(L)'
;MLKCGPTQNPTDALQIKQYPSAVTARMSFPLILEPEKKKAHGLFGLLGGTGPKRLPGQPSPEAARARDGRAGRAGRAGQGAEPPSRAGLGAAVRGRGCGSGLRALALGLSAALAGGGVSGGGERPLPAPVAGALQPGEPDPYCQAKYTFCPTGSPVPVMKDDDVIEVFRLQAPVWEFKYGDLLGHLKIMHDAIGFRSTLTEKNYTMEWYELFQLGNCTFPHLRPEMNAPFWCNQGAACFFEGIDDIHWKENGTLVLVATMSGDIFNKMAKWVKQDNETGIYYETWTVQASPEKGAETWFESYDCSKFVLRTYKKLAELGADFKKIETNYTRIFLYSGEPTYLGNETSVFGPTGDKTLALAIKRFYCPFKPHLSTKEFLLSLLQIFDAVIIHRQFYLFYNFEYWFLPMKFPFIKITYEEIPLPDRNRTLSGL
;
A
#
# COMPACT_ATOMS: atom_id res chain seq x y z
N MET A 1 29.38 -10.28 -57.82
CA MET A 1 28.40 -11.20 -57.20
C MET A 1 29.06 -11.74 -55.92
N LEU A 2 28.66 -11.22 -54.75
CA LEU A 2 27.82 -11.90 -53.72
C LEU A 2 28.58 -13.04 -53.00
N LYS A 3 28.66 -13.16 -51.68
CA LYS A 3 28.03 -12.44 -50.55
C LYS A 3 28.77 -12.82 -49.26
N CYS A 4 28.82 -11.88 -48.31
CA CYS A 4 29.36 -12.03 -46.95
C CYS A 4 28.45 -12.92 -46.07
N GLY A 5 29.04 -13.48 -45.01
CA GLY A 5 28.41 -14.34 -44.02
C GLY A 5 27.38 -13.65 -43.10
N PRO A 6 26.73 -14.43 -42.21
CA PRO A 6 25.54 -13.99 -41.51
C PRO A 6 25.89 -13.05 -40.35
N THR A 7 25.37 -11.83 -40.44
CA THR A 7 25.16 -10.89 -39.33
C THR A 7 24.10 -11.44 -38.38
N GLN A 8 24.41 -11.48 -37.08
CA GLN A 8 23.42 -11.69 -36.01
C GLN A 8 22.40 -10.55 -36.01
N ASN A 9 21.12 -10.89 -36.04
CA ASN A 9 20.00 -9.94 -36.03
C ASN A 9 19.78 -9.40 -34.60
N PRO A 10 19.63 -8.07 -34.40
CA PRO A 10 19.41 -7.45 -33.08
C PRO A 10 17.93 -7.43 -32.62
N THR A 11 17.12 -8.46 -32.92
CA THR A 11 15.66 -8.42 -32.70
C THR A 11 15.12 -9.16 -31.47
N ASP A 12 15.96 -9.67 -30.56
CA ASP A 12 15.50 -10.47 -29.41
C ASP A 12 15.12 -9.65 -28.17
N ALA A 13 14.78 -8.36 -28.32
CA ALA A 13 14.31 -7.55 -27.20
C ALA A 13 12.90 -7.99 -26.75
N LEU A 14 12.73 -8.23 -25.46
CA LEU A 14 11.47 -8.74 -24.91
C LEU A 14 10.50 -7.56 -24.72
N GLN A 15 9.48 -7.49 -25.56
CA GLN A 15 8.43 -6.47 -25.42
C GLN A 15 7.50 -6.83 -24.25
N ILE A 16 7.48 -5.98 -23.22
CA ILE A 16 6.36 -5.86 -22.29
C ILE A 16 5.27 -5.09 -23.03
N LYS A 17 4.02 -5.58 -23.01
CA LYS A 17 2.89 -4.96 -23.72
C LYS A 17 2.80 -3.48 -23.34
N GLN A 18 3.06 -2.59 -24.31
CA GLN A 18 2.89 -1.15 -24.14
C GLN A 18 1.43 -0.79 -24.43
N TYR A 19 0.80 -0.05 -23.51
CA TYR A 19 -0.57 0.42 -23.70
C TYR A 19 -0.56 1.78 -24.43
N PRO A 20 -1.28 1.93 -25.55
CA PRO A 20 -1.27 3.18 -26.32
C PRO A 20 -1.88 4.33 -25.52
N SER A 21 -1.25 5.51 -25.56
CA SER A 21 -1.77 6.75 -24.96
C SER A 21 -2.90 7.34 -25.79
N ALA A 22 -4.00 7.72 -25.13
CA ALA A 22 -4.99 8.64 -25.69
C ALA A 22 -4.50 10.09 -25.60
N VAL A 23 -4.91 10.89 -26.58
CA VAL A 23 -4.34 12.15 -27.06
C VAL A 23 -4.34 13.30 -26.05
N THR A 24 -3.28 14.11 -26.12
CA THR A 24 -3.03 15.39 -25.44
C THR A 24 -4.19 16.37 -25.56
N ALA A 25 -4.75 16.81 -24.43
CA ALA A 25 -5.53 18.04 -24.34
C ALA A 25 -4.84 19.00 -23.36
N ARG A 26 -4.37 20.14 -23.87
CA ARG A 26 -3.94 21.28 -23.05
C ARG A 26 -5.13 21.85 -22.30
N MET A 27 -5.05 21.95 -20.98
CA MET A 27 -5.87 22.91 -20.23
C MET A 27 -5.08 23.54 -19.08
N SER A 28 -5.10 24.87 -19.08
CA SER A 28 -4.83 25.73 -17.94
C SER A 28 -6.02 25.69 -16.98
N PHE A 29 -5.78 25.57 -15.67
CA PHE A 29 -6.77 25.87 -14.62
C PHE A 29 -6.07 26.42 -13.36
N PRO A 30 -6.77 27.20 -12.53
CA PRO A 30 -6.20 28.02 -11.49
C PRO A 30 -5.92 27.24 -10.20
N LEU A 31 -4.78 27.56 -9.60
CA LEU A 31 -4.33 27.19 -8.26
C LEU A 31 -5.27 27.76 -7.19
N ILE A 32 -5.69 26.94 -6.23
CA ILE A 32 -5.96 27.42 -4.87
C ILE A 32 -5.41 26.38 -3.90
N LEU A 33 -4.14 26.56 -3.54
CA LEU A 33 -3.51 26.31 -2.24
C LEU A 33 -2.02 26.66 -2.42
N GLU A 34 -1.71 27.94 -2.65
CA GLU A 34 -0.38 28.47 -2.34
C GLU A 34 -0.42 29.05 -0.92
N PRO A 35 0.53 28.71 -0.03
CA PRO A 35 0.85 29.56 1.09
C PRO A 35 1.66 30.75 0.56
N GLU A 36 1.11 31.97 0.63
CA GLU A 36 1.86 33.19 0.31
C GLU A 36 3.12 33.29 1.19
N LYS A 37 4.29 32.99 0.61
CA LYS A 37 5.55 33.58 1.03
C LYS A 37 5.79 34.83 0.18
N LYS A 38 5.36 36.00 0.65
CA LYS A 38 5.94 37.26 0.17
C LYS A 38 6.49 38.09 1.33
N LYS A 39 7.82 38.11 1.35
CA LYS A 39 8.64 39.14 1.96
C LYS A 39 8.20 40.50 1.42
N ALA A 40 7.90 41.42 2.33
CA ALA A 40 7.68 42.82 2.02
C ALA A 40 9.02 43.53 1.75
N HIS A 41 9.10 44.19 0.59
CA HIS A 41 9.94 45.34 0.28
C HIS A 41 9.14 46.10 -0.79
N GLY A 42 8.79 47.38 -0.72
CA GLY A 42 8.97 48.48 0.23
C GLY A 42 8.64 49.77 -0.55
N LEU A 43 8.10 50.82 0.09
CA LEU A 43 8.27 52.21 -0.38
C LEU A 43 7.86 53.24 0.70
N PHE A 44 8.68 54.29 0.81
CA PHE A 44 8.59 55.49 1.69
C PHE A 44 8.80 55.23 3.19
N GLY A 45 9.73 55.85 3.91
CA GLY A 45 10.63 56.98 3.66
C GLY A 45 10.90 57.67 5.00
N LEU A 46 12.11 58.22 5.18
CA LEU A 46 12.58 59.17 6.20
C LEU A 46 13.30 58.61 7.45
N LEU A 47 14.49 59.20 7.67
CA LEU A 47 15.38 59.18 8.84
C LEU A 47 16.12 57.84 9.06
N GLY A 48 17.44 57.69 9.09
CA GLY A 48 18.61 58.57 9.13
C GLY A 48 19.78 57.70 9.64
N GLY A 49 21.04 58.05 9.32
CA GLY A 49 22.21 57.60 10.10
C GLY A 49 23.05 56.42 9.61
N THR A 50 24.01 56.71 8.73
CA THR A 50 25.46 56.40 8.86
C THR A 50 25.98 55.04 9.39
N GLY A 51 26.42 54.16 8.47
CA GLY A 51 27.71 53.42 8.42
C GLY A 51 28.14 52.39 9.49
N PRO A 52 29.21 51.59 9.26
CA PRO A 52 29.58 50.84 8.07
C PRO A 52 29.73 49.31 8.30
N LYS A 53 29.81 48.58 7.19
CA LYS A 53 30.08 47.14 7.05
C LYS A 53 31.45 46.71 7.62
N ARG A 54 31.53 45.47 8.14
CA ARG A 54 32.74 44.61 8.09
C ARG A 54 32.39 43.24 7.49
N LEU A 55 33.20 42.80 6.52
CA LEU A 55 33.31 41.43 6.00
C LEU A 55 34.57 40.76 6.62
N PRO A 56 35.01 39.53 6.24
CA PRO A 56 35.04 38.38 7.12
C PRO A 56 36.48 37.92 7.47
N GLY A 57 36.60 37.04 8.46
CA GLY A 57 37.79 36.20 8.67
C GLY A 57 38.63 36.58 9.89
N GLN A 58 38.51 35.77 10.96
CA GLN A 58 39.63 35.08 11.63
C GLN A 58 39.12 34.20 12.81
N PRO A 59 39.90 33.18 13.24
CA PRO A 59 39.43 32.00 13.97
C PRO A 59 39.51 32.08 15.51
N SER A 60 38.99 31.03 16.15
CA SER A 60 38.84 30.71 17.58
C SER A 60 40.03 30.96 18.52
N PRO A 61 39.78 30.94 19.84
CA PRO A 61 40.44 29.98 20.72
C PRO A 61 39.42 29.27 21.65
N GLU A 62 39.38 27.95 21.75
CA GLU A 62 40.30 27.01 22.43
C GLU A 62 39.92 26.73 23.91
N ALA A 63 39.59 25.46 24.14
CA ALA A 63 39.96 24.58 25.26
C ALA A 63 39.59 24.86 26.74
N ALA A 64 39.29 23.70 27.35
CA ALA A 64 39.60 23.28 28.71
C ALA A 64 38.58 23.56 29.83
N ARG A 65 37.90 22.49 30.27
CA ARG A 65 38.28 21.83 31.53
C ARG A 65 37.74 20.42 31.64
N ALA A 66 38.62 19.56 32.15
CA ALA A 66 38.42 18.15 32.43
C ALA A 66 38.26 17.91 33.94
N ARG A 67 37.72 16.73 34.26
CA ARG A 67 37.94 15.89 35.46
C ARG A 67 37.46 16.38 36.84
N ASP A 68 36.57 15.59 37.43
CA ASP A 68 36.76 14.71 38.60
C ASP A 68 35.42 13.96 38.82
N GLY A 69 35.28 12.75 39.37
CA GLY A 69 36.18 11.89 40.12
C GLY A 69 35.37 11.13 41.20
N ARG A 70 35.04 9.86 40.93
CA ARG A 70 34.94 8.70 41.85
C ARG A 70 33.99 8.64 43.09
N ALA A 71 33.26 7.50 43.12
CA ALA A 71 33.22 6.42 44.15
C ALA A 71 32.25 6.45 45.36
N GLY A 72 31.65 5.27 45.62
CA GLY A 72 31.08 4.78 46.90
C GLY A 72 29.58 4.41 46.82
N ARG A 73 29.10 3.17 46.63
CA ARG A 73 29.19 1.85 47.34
C ARG A 73 28.05 1.60 48.37
N ALA A 74 27.26 0.53 48.12
CA ALA A 74 26.44 -0.32 49.05
C ALA A 74 25.32 0.35 49.88
N GLY A 75 24.19 -0.26 50.27
CA GLY A 75 23.62 -1.62 50.26
C GLY A 75 22.51 -1.72 51.34
N ARG A 76 21.67 -2.78 51.28
CA ARG A 76 20.56 -3.23 52.20
C ARG A 76 19.20 -2.53 52.05
N ALA A 77 18.04 -3.19 51.91
CA ALA A 77 17.39 -4.43 52.43
C ALA A 77 16.55 -4.23 53.73
N GLY A 78 15.28 -4.67 53.67
CA GLY A 78 14.32 -4.85 54.78
C GLY A 78 12.96 -4.19 54.49
N GLN A 79 11.88 -4.91 54.09
CA GLN A 79 10.95 -5.79 54.85
C GLN A 79 10.09 -5.10 55.93
N GLY A 80 8.78 -5.40 55.91
CA GLY A 80 7.80 -5.20 57.00
C GLY A 80 6.58 -4.37 56.57
N ALA A 81 5.43 -4.95 56.17
CA ALA A 81 4.40 -5.63 56.96
C ALA A 81 3.22 -4.69 57.35
N GLU A 82 2.03 -5.02 56.82
CA GLU A 82 0.68 -4.74 57.37
C GLU A 82 0.48 -5.41 58.76
N PRO A 83 -0.70 -5.40 59.45
CA PRO A 83 -2.01 -4.68 59.34
C PRO A 83 -2.33 -4.03 60.75
N PRO A 84 -3.57 -3.87 61.33
CA PRO A 84 -4.93 -4.28 60.94
C PRO A 84 -6.12 -3.33 61.25
N SER A 85 -7.27 -3.87 60.88
CA SER A 85 -8.67 -3.47 60.98
C SER A 85 -9.28 -3.32 62.39
N ARG A 86 -10.39 -2.56 62.46
CA ARG A 86 -11.51 -2.66 63.42
C ARG A 86 -12.79 -2.25 62.65
N ALA A 87 -13.79 -3.13 62.47
CA ALA A 87 -14.90 -3.45 63.40
C ALA A 87 -15.75 -2.22 63.74
N GLY A 88 -17.08 -2.16 63.62
CA GLY A 88 -18.14 -3.14 63.36
C GLY A 88 -19.48 -2.59 63.88
N LEU A 89 -20.59 -3.28 63.58
CA LEU A 89 -21.96 -3.16 64.14
C LEU A 89 -22.80 -1.96 63.64
N GLY A 90 -24.08 -2.11 63.28
CA GLY A 90 -24.99 -3.26 63.27
C GLY A 90 -26.41 -2.83 62.86
N ALA A 91 -27.16 -3.82 62.35
CA ALA A 91 -28.59 -4.11 62.53
C ALA A 91 -29.62 -2.98 62.83
N ALA A 92 -30.89 -2.99 62.41
CA ALA A 92 -31.73 -3.86 61.58
C ALA A 92 -33.19 -3.34 61.70
N VAL A 93 -34.00 -3.57 60.66
CA VAL A 93 -35.40 -4.05 60.71
C VAL A 93 -36.60 -3.07 60.79
N ARG A 94 -37.58 -3.43 59.91
CA ARG A 94 -39.04 -3.16 59.84
C ARG A 94 -39.49 -1.81 59.27
N GLY A 95 -40.41 -1.73 58.30
CA GLY A 95 -41.21 -2.74 57.61
C GLY A 95 -42.47 -2.12 56.99
N ARG A 96 -43.15 -2.92 56.13
CA ARG A 96 -44.47 -2.71 55.47
C ARG A 96 -44.47 -1.71 54.29
N GLY A 97 -45.09 -1.99 53.14
CA GLY A 97 -45.97 -3.07 52.72
C GLY A 97 -46.94 -2.57 51.63
N CYS A 98 -47.46 -3.52 50.82
CA CYS A 98 -48.45 -3.41 49.72
C CYS A 98 -47.91 -2.83 48.39
N GLY A 99 -47.93 -3.52 47.25
CA GLY A 99 -48.74 -4.63 46.70
C GLY A 99 -49.20 -4.18 45.28
N SER A 100 -49.33 -4.95 44.21
CA SER A 100 -49.35 -6.40 43.98
C SER A 100 -49.62 -6.69 42.48
N GLY A 101 -48.97 -7.71 41.90
CA GLY A 101 -49.54 -8.67 40.92
C GLY A 101 -49.32 -8.37 39.42
N LEU A 102 -49.07 -9.32 38.50
CA LEU A 102 -49.31 -10.77 38.38
C LEU A 102 -48.05 -11.47 37.77
N ARG A 103 -47.56 -12.58 38.34
CA ARG A 103 -47.82 -14.01 38.06
C ARG A 103 -47.41 -14.56 36.67
N ALA A 104 -46.50 -15.53 36.75
CA ALA A 104 -45.88 -16.32 35.71
C ALA A 104 -46.77 -17.47 35.18
N LEU A 105 -46.42 -17.99 34.00
CA LEU A 105 -46.60 -19.39 33.65
C LEU A 105 -45.44 -19.85 32.76
N ALA A 106 -44.68 -20.81 33.27
CA ALA A 106 -43.70 -21.63 32.56
C ALA A 106 -44.02 -23.09 32.91
N LEU A 107 -44.00 -23.95 31.87
CA LEU A 107 -44.00 -25.42 31.81
C LEU A 107 -44.51 -25.71 30.38
N GLY A 108 -43.89 -26.46 29.48
CA GLY A 108 -42.75 -27.36 29.52
C GLY A 108 -43.04 -28.44 28.45
N LEU A 109 -42.13 -28.67 27.51
CA LEU A 109 -42.07 -29.93 26.75
C LEU A 109 -40.67 -30.09 26.14
N SER A 110 -39.95 -31.07 26.66
CA SER A 110 -38.75 -31.66 26.10
C SER A 110 -39.08 -33.07 25.61
N ALA A 111 -38.67 -33.41 24.39
CA ALA A 111 -38.23 -34.72 23.89
C ALA A 111 -38.06 -34.59 22.36
N ALA A 112 -36.83 -34.47 21.87
CA ALA A 112 -35.99 -35.58 21.41
C ALA A 112 -36.33 -36.02 19.97
N LEU A 113 -35.54 -35.53 19.01
CA LEU A 113 -35.02 -36.36 17.92
C LEU A 113 -33.54 -36.05 17.75
N ALA A 114 -32.74 -37.03 18.15
CA ALA A 114 -31.34 -37.17 17.79
C ALA A 114 -31.23 -37.37 16.27
N GLY A 115 -30.23 -36.75 15.65
CA GLY A 115 -29.90 -37.00 14.26
C GLY A 115 -28.77 -36.11 13.75
N GLY A 116 -27.55 -36.64 13.78
CA GLY A 116 -26.49 -36.26 12.83
C GLY A 116 -25.75 -34.95 13.08
N GLY A 117 -24.87 -34.93 14.08
CA GLY A 117 -23.75 -33.99 14.08
C GLY A 117 -22.80 -34.34 12.94
N VAL A 118 -22.98 -33.71 11.78
CA VAL A 118 -21.92 -33.62 10.78
C VAL A 118 -21.00 -32.52 11.25
N SER A 119 -19.89 -32.94 11.87
CA SER A 119 -18.73 -32.09 12.10
C SER A 119 -18.13 -31.74 10.73
N GLY A 120 -18.72 -30.75 10.05
CA GLY A 120 -18.10 -30.10 8.92
C GLY A 120 -16.91 -29.32 9.44
N GLY A 121 -15.71 -29.91 9.34
CA GLY A 121 -14.48 -29.19 9.54
C GLY A 121 -14.44 -28.04 8.54
N GLY A 122 -14.77 -26.83 8.99
CA GLY A 122 -14.52 -25.61 8.24
C GLY A 122 -13.02 -25.54 7.99
N GLU A 123 -12.61 -25.76 6.74
CA GLU A 123 -11.29 -25.38 6.28
C GLU A 123 -11.09 -23.91 6.67
N ARG A 124 -10.04 -23.65 7.46
CA ARG A 124 -9.60 -22.29 7.75
C ARG A 124 -9.30 -21.61 6.41
N PRO A 125 -9.94 -20.49 6.06
CA PRO A 125 -9.66 -19.84 4.79
C PRO A 125 -8.22 -19.31 4.83
N LEU A 126 -7.35 -19.92 4.03
CA LEU A 126 -6.10 -19.28 3.64
C LEU A 126 -6.43 -17.95 2.93
N PRO A 127 -5.53 -16.95 2.94
CA PRO A 127 -5.76 -15.70 2.23
C PRO A 127 -6.19 -15.98 0.79
N ALA A 128 -7.25 -15.29 0.34
CA ALA A 128 -7.80 -15.54 -0.99
C ALA A 128 -6.71 -15.25 -2.04
N PRO A 129 -6.30 -16.25 -2.85
CA PRO A 129 -5.23 -16.05 -3.82
C PRO A 129 -5.67 -15.00 -4.84
N VAL A 130 -4.75 -14.12 -5.24
CA VAL A 130 -4.98 -13.23 -6.38
C VAL A 130 -5.16 -14.09 -7.63
N ALA A 131 -6.32 -13.98 -8.28
CA ALA A 131 -6.62 -14.70 -9.49
C ALA A 131 -5.75 -14.17 -10.64
N GLY A 132 -5.02 -15.07 -11.30
CA GLY A 132 -4.38 -14.77 -12.58
C GLY A 132 -5.43 -14.72 -13.68
N ALA A 133 -5.43 -13.66 -14.49
CA ALA A 133 -6.39 -13.52 -15.58
C ALA A 133 -5.94 -14.21 -16.88
N LEU A 134 -6.92 -14.54 -17.73
CA LEU A 134 -6.74 -14.92 -19.12
C LEU A 134 -6.43 -13.67 -19.96
N GLN A 135 -5.14 -13.38 -20.18
CA GLN A 135 -4.57 -12.29 -21.00
C GLN A 135 -5.02 -10.85 -20.64
N PRO A 136 -4.12 -9.85 -20.69
CA PRO A 136 -4.53 -8.46 -20.52
C PRO A 136 -5.37 -8.01 -21.72
N GLY A 137 -6.68 -7.85 -21.53
CA GLY A 137 -7.55 -7.20 -22.50
C GLY A 137 -7.08 -5.76 -22.79
N GLU A 138 -7.44 -5.21 -23.95
CA GLU A 138 -7.22 -3.78 -24.17
C GLU A 138 -8.05 -2.97 -23.15
N PRO A 139 -7.50 -1.88 -22.60
CA PRO A 139 -8.26 -1.05 -21.68
C PRO A 139 -9.51 -0.46 -22.35
N ASP A 140 -10.62 -0.42 -21.62
CA ASP A 140 -11.86 0.19 -22.12
C ASP A 140 -11.64 1.68 -22.44
N PRO A 141 -12.16 2.21 -23.56
CA PRO A 141 -12.01 3.62 -23.94
C PRO A 141 -12.48 4.64 -22.90
N TYR A 142 -13.36 4.23 -21.97
CA TYR A 142 -13.77 5.02 -20.82
C TYR A 142 -12.59 5.30 -19.86
N CYS A 143 -11.67 4.34 -19.71
CA CYS A 143 -10.51 4.47 -18.85
C CYS A 143 -9.45 5.35 -19.54
N GLN A 144 -9.36 6.61 -19.12
CA GLN A 144 -8.39 7.57 -19.65
C GLN A 144 -7.50 8.09 -18.53
N ALA A 145 -6.19 7.95 -18.72
CA ALA A 145 -5.20 8.41 -17.75
C ALA A 145 -4.94 9.91 -17.96
N LYS A 146 -4.91 10.69 -16.87
CA LYS A 146 -4.50 12.10 -16.95
C LYS A 146 -3.00 12.25 -17.24
N TYR A 147 -2.21 11.35 -16.67
CA TYR A 147 -0.79 11.20 -16.95
C TYR A 147 -0.60 9.85 -17.64
N THR A 148 0.12 9.85 -18.76
CA THR A 148 0.43 8.64 -19.52
C THR A 148 1.13 7.61 -18.63
N PHE A 149 0.64 6.37 -18.68
CA PHE A 149 1.34 5.23 -18.11
C PHE A 149 2.63 4.95 -18.90
N CYS A 150 3.74 4.78 -18.19
CA CYS A 150 5.05 4.40 -18.73
C CYS A 150 5.50 5.23 -19.96
N PRO A 151 5.59 6.58 -19.84
CA PRO A 151 5.79 7.47 -20.99
C PRO A 151 7.13 7.26 -21.71
N THR A 152 8.15 6.83 -20.98
CA THR A 152 9.51 6.54 -21.50
C THR A 152 9.80 5.03 -21.56
N GLY A 153 8.75 4.20 -21.54
CA GLY A 153 8.89 2.75 -21.55
C GLY A 153 9.69 2.24 -22.74
N SER A 154 10.65 1.36 -22.48
CA SER A 154 11.44 0.68 -23.50
C SER A 154 11.37 -0.85 -23.34
N PRO A 155 11.58 -1.61 -24.43
CA PRO A 155 11.69 -3.06 -24.32
C PRO A 155 12.83 -3.46 -23.39
N VAL A 156 12.64 -4.57 -22.66
CA VAL A 156 13.69 -5.08 -21.78
C VAL A 156 14.83 -5.63 -22.65
N PRO A 157 16.07 -5.12 -22.52
CA PRO A 157 17.19 -5.57 -23.33
C PRO A 157 17.64 -6.97 -22.91
N VAL A 158 18.35 -7.65 -23.81
CA VAL A 158 19.03 -8.91 -23.49
C VAL A 158 20.45 -8.58 -23.02
N MET A 159 20.79 -9.02 -21.81
CA MET A 159 22.12 -8.85 -21.23
C MET A 159 23.06 -9.99 -21.66
N LYS A 160 24.37 -9.74 -21.68
CA LYS A 160 25.35 -10.81 -21.86
C LYS A 160 25.38 -11.70 -20.62
N ASP A 161 25.47 -13.01 -20.79
CA ASP A 161 25.36 -13.96 -19.67
C ASP A 161 26.40 -13.75 -18.58
N ASP A 162 27.61 -13.32 -18.95
CA ASP A 162 28.75 -13.04 -18.07
C ASP A 162 28.80 -11.60 -17.54
N ASP A 163 27.83 -10.75 -17.88
CA ASP A 163 27.70 -9.41 -17.29
C ASP A 163 27.40 -9.51 -15.79
N VAL A 164 27.90 -8.52 -15.04
CA VAL A 164 27.51 -8.30 -13.65
C VAL A 164 26.50 -7.17 -13.61
N ILE A 165 25.28 -7.49 -13.18
CA ILE A 165 24.18 -6.54 -13.03
C ILE A 165 24.01 -6.22 -11.56
N GLU A 166 24.20 -4.96 -11.21
CA GLU A 166 23.90 -4.42 -9.88
C GLU A 166 22.40 -4.17 -9.76
N VAL A 167 21.82 -4.57 -8.63
CA VAL A 167 20.39 -4.45 -8.35
C VAL A 167 20.18 -3.46 -7.22
N PHE A 168 19.43 -2.41 -7.49
CA PHE A 168 19.12 -1.35 -6.54
C PHE A 168 17.67 -1.45 -6.07
N ARG A 169 17.47 -1.17 -4.79
CA ARG A 169 16.16 -0.83 -4.25
C ARG A 169 15.97 0.66 -4.43
N LEU A 170 14.85 1.01 -5.05
CA LEU A 170 14.43 2.37 -5.29
C LEU A 170 13.12 2.60 -4.53
N GLN A 171 13.07 3.65 -3.74
CA GLN A 171 11.88 4.02 -2.99
C GLN A 171 11.78 5.54 -2.92
N ALA A 172 10.61 6.12 -3.19
CA ALA A 172 10.38 7.57 -3.10
C ALA A 172 8.94 7.84 -2.63
N PRO A 173 8.62 8.99 -2.04
CA PRO A 173 7.25 9.32 -1.67
C PRO A 173 6.31 9.31 -2.88
N VAL A 174 5.11 8.73 -2.74
CA VAL A 174 4.14 8.72 -3.85
C VAL A 174 3.70 10.16 -4.16
N TRP A 175 3.45 10.48 -5.44
CA TRP A 175 2.95 11.79 -5.90
C TRP A 175 3.79 12.99 -5.44
N GLU A 176 5.10 12.82 -5.24
CA GLU A 176 6.03 13.91 -4.90
C GLU A 176 5.89 15.10 -5.87
N PHE A 177 5.74 14.83 -7.17
CA PHE A 177 5.51 15.86 -8.20
C PHE A 177 4.26 16.72 -7.98
N LYS A 178 3.28 16.23 -7.21
CA LYS A 178 1.99 16.90 -6.98
C LYS A 178 1.86 17.46 -5.57
N TYR A 179 2.39 16.76 -4.56
CA TYR A 179 2.20 17.09 -3.14
C TYR A 179 3.51 17.33 -2.39
N GLY A 180 4.65 17.28 -3.07
CA GLY A 180 5.98 17.34 -2.45
C GLY A 180 6.16 16.24 -1.40
N ASP A 181 6.88 16.57 -0.33
CA ASP A 181 7.28 15.63 0.71
C ASP A 181 6.14 15.23 1.67
N LEU A 182 4.92 15.75 1.50
CA LEU A 182 3.80 15.55 2.44
C LEU A 182 3.49 14.05 2.63
N LEU A 183 3.44 13.28 1.54
CA LEU A 183 3.15 11.84 1.62
C LEU A 183 4.34 11.05 2.15
N GLY A 184 5.57 11.57 2.02
CA GLY A 184 6.77 11.02 2.64
C GLY A 184 6.74 11.12 4.16
N HIS A 185 6.19 12.22 4.71
CA HIS A 185 5.96 12.35 6.16
C HIS A 185 4.94 11.35 6.70
N LEU A 186 3.98 10.92 5.87
CA LEU A 186 3.02 9.85 6.17
C LEU A 186 3.56 8.45 5.84
N LYS A 187 4.81 8.36 5.35
CA LYS A 187 5.49 7.15 4.90
C LYS A 187 4.69 6.36 3.87
N ILE A 188 4.04 7.07 2.94
CA ILE A 188 3.40 6.47 1.77
C ILE A 188 4.41 6.55 0.64
N MET A 189 5.09 5.43 0.39
CA MET A 189 6.21 5.30 -0.54
C MET A 189 5.82 4.48 -1.77
N HIS A 190 6.34 4.88 -2.94
CA HIS A 190 6.38 4.13 -4.18
C HIS A 190 7.67 3.31 -4.24
N ASP A 191 7.57 2.05 -4.67
CA ASP A 191 8.67 1.09 -4.71
C ASP A 191 9.00 0.69 -6.15
N ALA A 192 10.29 0.64 -6.46
CA ALA A 192 10.82 0.24 -7.77
C ALA A 192 12.15 -0.52 -7.63
N ILE A 193 12.63 -1.10 -8.74
CA ILE A 193 13.90 -1.80 -8.82
C ILE A 193 14.78 -1.12 -9.87
N GLY A 194 15.99 -0.78 -9.48
CA GLY A 194 17.02 -0.28 -10.38
C GLY A 194 17.97 -1.40 -10.82
N PHE A 195 18.44 -1.34 -12.05
CA PHE A 195 19.47 -2.24 -12.58
C PHE A 195 20.60 -1.43 -13.18
N ARG A 196 21.85 -1.82 -12.97
CA ARG A 196 23.01 -1.24 -13.67
C ARG A 196 23.91 -2.35 -14.21
N SER A 197 24.16 -2.33 -15.51
CA SER A 197 25.10 -3.25 -16.16
C SER A 197 26.52 -2.71 -16.01
N THR A 198 27.46 -3.56 -15.61
CA THR A 198 28.87 -3.18 -15.51
C THR A 198 29.57 -3.20 -16.86
N LEU A 199 29.11 -4.01 -17.81
CA LEU A 199 29.68 -4.06 -19.16
C LEU A 199 29.24 -2.90 -20.06
N THR A 200 27.99 -2.45 -19.93
CA THR A 200 27.44 -1.38 -20.78
C THR A 200 27.38 -0.03 -20.09
N GLU A 201 27.58 0.00 -18.76
CA GLU A 201 27.43 1.16 -17.86
C GLU A 201 26.02 1.79 -17.87
N LYS A 202 25.08 1.22 -18.63
CA LYS A 202 23.69 1.64 -18.66
C LYS A 202 22.97 1.19 -17.41
N ASN A 203 22.02 2.01 -16.98
CA ASN A 203 21.11 1.69 -15.91
C ASN A 203 19.66 1.80 -16.36
N TYR A 204 18.80 1.13 -15.62
CA TYR A 204 17.40 0.95 -15.95
C TYR A 204 16.56 0.98 -14.67
N THR A 205 15.34 1.44 -14.80
CA THR A 205 14.34 1.40 -13.73
C THR A 205 13.20 0.50 -14.16
N MET A 206 12.75 -0.35 -13.23
CA MET A 206 11.59 -1.21 -13.39
C MET A 206 10.62 -1.01 -12.25
N GLU A 207 9.38 -0.74 -12.61
CA GLU A 207 8.29 -0.42 -11.70
C GLU A 207 7.05 -1.24 -12.06
N TRP A 208 6.07 -1.30 -11.17
CA TRP A 208 4.75 -1.82 -11.49
C TRP A 208 3.72 -0.95 -10.81
N TYR A 209 2.84 -0.31 -11.58
CA TYR A 209 1.90 0.67 -11.05
C TYR A 209 0.65 0.79 -11.93
N GLU A 210 -0.26 1.64 -11.50
CA GLU A 210 -1.59 1.81 -12.07
C GLU A 210 -1.53 2.46 -13.46
N LEU A 211 -2.25 1.89 -14.43
CA LEU A 211 -2.42 2.53 -15.74
C LEU A 211 -3.18 3.86 -15.63
N PHE A 212 -4.15 3.91 -14.71
CA PHE A 212 -5.11 5.00 -14.57
C PHE A 212 -5.03 5.68 -13.20
N GLN A 213 -3.88 5.65 -12.54
CA GLN A 213 -3.67 6.21 -11.20
C GLN A 213 -4.43 5.48 -10.05
N LEU A 214 -3.89 5.60 -8.83
CA LEU A 214 -4.35 4.90 -7.61
C LEU A 214 -5.86 4.98 -7.35
N GLY A 215 -6.45 6.17 -7.46
CA GLY A 215 -7.88 6.37 -7.16
C GLY A 215 -8.80 5.51 -8.01
N ASN A 216 -8.49 5.33 -9.29
CA ASN A 216 -9.25 4.49 -10.22
C ASN A 216 -9.07 2.99 -9.96
N CYS A 217 -7.97 2.61 -9.29
CA CYS A 217 -7.75 1.23 -8.85
C CYS A 217 -8.38 0.92 -7.50
N THR A 218 -8.59 1.93 -6.65
CA THR A 218 -9.15 1.76 -5.30
C THR A 218 -10.67 1.82 -5.28
N PHE A 219 -11.28 2.68 -6.10
CA PHE A 219 -12.73 2.90 -6.12
C PHE A 219 -13.28 2.95 -7.55
N PRO A 220 -14.49 2.39 -7.78
CA PRO A 220 -15.07 2.31 -9.12
C PRO A 220 -15.74 3.61 -9.54
N HIS A 221 -15.99 3.70 -10.85
CA HIS A 221 -16.86 4.71 -11.45
C HIS A 221 -18.32 4.23 -11.45
N LEU A 222 -19.23 5.11 -11.03
CA LEU A 222 -20.67 4.84 -11.09
C LEU A 222 -21.25 5.47 -12.35
N ARG A 223 -21.43 4.65 -13.38
CA ARG A 223 -21.98 5.06 -14.69
C ARG A 223 -23.51 4.90 -14.69
N PRO A 224 -24.28 5.93 -15.10
CA PRO A 224 -25.75 5.86 -15.07
C PRO A 224 -26.34 4.80 -16.02
N GLU A 225 -25.64 4.50 -17.11
CA GLU A 225 -26.02 3.51 -18.11
C GLU A 225 -25.67 2.06 -17.72
N MET A 226 -24.95 1.85 -16.62
CA MET A 226 -24.55 0.53 -16.13
C MET A 226 -25.15 0.24 -14.74
N ASN A 227 -25.58 -1.00 -14.54
CA ASN A 227 -26.05 -1.43 -13.23
C ASN A 227 -24.89 -1.56 -12.24
N ALA A 228 -23.82 -2.24 -12.67
CA ALA A 228 -22.62 -2.45 -11.88
C ALA A 228 -21.68 -1.23 -11.83
N PRO A 229 -20.95 -1.04 -10.72
CA PRO A 229 -19.79 -0.16 -10.68
C PRO A 229 -18.70 -0.59 -11.68
N PHE A 230 -18.13 0.37 -12.40
CA PHE A 230 -17.16 0.12 -13.46
C PHE A 230 -15.73 0.41 -12.98
N TRP A 231 -14.80 -0.52 -13.17
CA TRP A 231 -13.44 -0.44 -12.65
C TRP A 231 -12.42 -0.13 -13.74
N CYS A 232 -11.55 0.85 -13.48
CA CYS A 232 -10.35 1.14 -14.28
C CYS A 232 -9.11 0.79 -13.46
N ASN A 233 -9.07 -0.44 -12.95
CA ASN A 233 -8.11 -0.89 -11.93
C ASN A 233 -6.92 -1.68 -12.49
N GLN A 234 -6.58 -1.49 -13.77
CA GLN A 234 -5.47 -2.20 -14.37
C GLN A 234 -4.12 -1.67 -13.86
N GLY A 235 -3.20 -2.59 -13.58
CA GLY A 235 -1.81 -2.30 -13.25
C GLY A 235 -0.88 -3.11 -14.14
N ALA A 236 0.31 -2.60 -14.41
CA ALA A 236 1.29 -3.27 -15.26
C ALA A 236 2.73 -2.88 -14.91
N ALA A 237 3.66 -3.72 -15.35
CA ALA A 237 5.09 -3.44 -15.28
C ALA A 237 5.49 -2.36 -16.30
N CYS A 238 6.36 -1.45 -15.87
CA CYS A 238 7.00 -0.44 -16.69
C CYS A 238 8.52 -0.61 -16.57
N PHE A 239 9.22 -0.63 -17.70
CA PHE A 239 10.68 -0.71 -17.76
C PHE A 239 11.19 0.42 -18.65
N PHE A 240 12.21 1.14 -18.21
CA PHE A 240 12.81 2.24 -18.97
C PHE A 240 14.30 2.43 -18.65
N GLU A 241 15.02 3.07 -19.56
CA GLU A 241 16.44 3.42 -19.38
C GLU A 241 16.58 4.65 -18.48
N GLY A 242 17.57 4.63 -17.59
CA GLY A 242 17.83 5.68 -16.61
C GLY A 242 17.39 5.32 -15.19
N ILE A 243 18.21 5.69 -14.21
CA ILE A 243 17.82 5.83 -12.80
C ILE A 243 17.92 7.33 -12.47
N ASP A 244 16.82 7.95 -12.07
CA ASP A 244 16.81 9.35 -11.63
C ASP A 244 17.29 9.46 -10.18
N ASP A 245 18.60 9.62 -10.01
CA ASP A 245 19.23 9.72 -8.70
C ASP A 245 18.61 10.78 -7.79
N ILE A 246 18.15 11.92 -8.34
CA ILE A 246 17.57 13.01 -7.54
C ILE A 246 16.24 12.54 -6.95
N HIS A 247 15.35 12.02 -7.80
CA HIS A 247 14.05 11.51 -7.38
C HIS A 247 14.14 10.47 -6.26
N TRP A 248 15.08 9.52 -6.37
CA TRP A 248 15.19 8.42 -5.41
C TRP A 248 16.02 8.76 -4.16
N LYS A 249 16.91 9.76 -4.20
CA LYS A 249 17.78 10.09 -3.05
C LYS A 249 17.32 11.27 -2.22
N GLU A 250 16.60 12.23 -2.80
CA GLU A 250 16.25 13.47 -2.09
C GLU A 250 15.34 13.19 -0.88
N ASN A 251 14.26 12.44 -1.10
CA ASN A 251 13.27 12.11 -0.06
C ASN A 251 13.02 10.61 0.08
N GLY A 252 13.91 9.79 -0.47
CA GLY A 252 13.70 8.37 -0.71
C GLY A 252 14.84 7.47 -0.26
N THR A 253 14.99 6.34 -0.94
CA THR A 253 16.10 5.41 -0.78
C THR A 253 16.55 4.89 -2.15
N LEU A 254 17.84 5.05 -2.42
CA LEU A 254 18.55 4.38 -3.51
C LEU A 254 19.71 3.59 -2.90
N VAL A 255 19.58 2.27 -2.84
CA VAL A 255 20.59 1.40 -2.22
C VAL A 255 20.82 0.12 -3.01
N LEU A 256 22.08 -0.27 -3.18
CA LEU A 256 22.46 -1.55 -3.79
C LEU A 256 22.02 -2.69 -2.86
N VAL A 257 21.22 -3.62 -3.36
CA VAL A 257 20.67 -4.75 -2.59
C VAL A 257 21.18 -6.11 -3.02
N ALA A 258 21.58 -6.27 -4.28
CA ALA A 258 22.13 -7.52 -4.79
C ALA A 258 23.03 -7.27 -6.00
N THR A 259 23.74 -8.31 -6.41
CA THR A 259 24.43 -8.42 -7.70
C THR A 259 24.03 -9.76 -8.33
N MET A 260 23.79 -9.77 -9.63
CA MET A 260 23.41 -10.97 -10.38
C MET A 260 24.12 -11.03 -11.73
N SER A 261 24.09 -12.20 -12.37
CA SER A 261 24.58 -12.33 -13.75
C SER A 261 23.57 -11.82 -14.77
N GLY A 262 24.02 -11.51 -15.99
CA GLY A 262 23.11 -11.19 -17.09
C GLY A 262 22.18 -12.35 -17.47
N ASP A 263 22.61 -13.61 -17.30
CA ASP A 263 21.73 -14.79 -17.48
C ASP A 263 20.54 -14.77 -16.50
N ILE A 264 20.78 -14.45 -15.22
CA ILE A 264 19.71 -14.30 -14.23
C ILE A 264 18.78 -13.14 -14.61
N PHE A 265 19.32 -12.00 -15.05
CA PHE A 265 18.51 -10.87 -15.55
C PHE A 265 17.60 -11.29 -16.70
N ASN A 266 18.14 -12.00 -17.71
CA ASN A 266 17.38 -12.46 -18.87
C ASN A 266 16.26 -13.43 -18.49
N LYS A 267 16.50 -14.32 -17.52
CA LYS A 267 15.48 -15.24 -16.97
C LYS A 267 14.41 -14.48 -16.18
N MET A 268 14.80 -13.49 -15.39
CA MET A 268 13.88 -12.60 -14.68
C MET A 268 13.01 -11.80 -15.66
N ALA A 269 13.58 -11.26 -16.73
CA ALA A 269 12.83 -10.52 -17.76
C ALA A 269 11.72 -11.38 -18.41
N LYS A 270 12.00 -12.65 -18.69
CA LYS A 270 11.00 -13.61 -19.19
C LYS A 270 9.87 -13.83 -18.17
N TRP A 271 10.21 -13.95 -16.89
CA TRP A 271 9.23 -14.08 -15.82
C TRP A 271 8.39 -12.80 -15.67
N VAL A 272 8.99 -11.60 -15.71
CA VAL A 272 8.26 -10.32 -15.62
C VAL A 272 7.21 -10.21 -16.72
N LYS A 273 7.51 -10.67 -17.94
CA LYS A 273 6.51 -10.69 -19.00
C LYS A 273 5.33 -11.61 -18.68
N GLN A 274 5.58 -12.83 -18.20
CA GLN A 274 4.52 -13.75 -17.79
C GLN A 274 3.69 -13.19 -16.63
N ASP A 275 4.36 -12.56 -15.67
CA ASP A 275 3.74 -11.91 -14.53
C ASP A 275 2.84 -10.75 -14.96
N ASN A 276 3.32 -9.92 -15.89
CA ASN A 276 2.56 -8.82 -16.46
C ASN A 276 1.36 -9.26 -17.32
N GLU A 277 1.39 -10.49 -17.84
CA GLU A 277 0.27 -11.07 -18.62
C GLU A 277 -0.79 -11.74 -17.73
N THR A 278 -0.46 -12.06 -16.48
CA THR A 278 -1.34 -12.80 -15.55
C THR A 278 -1.84 -11.93 -14.41
N GLY A 279 -1.02 -11.02 -13.88
CA GLY A 279 -1.35 -10.05 -12.85
C GLY A 279 -1.83 -8.72 -13.40
N ILE A 280 -3.08 -8.68 -13.85
CA ILE A 280 -3.58 -7.58 -14.69
C ILE A 280 -4.29 -6.44 -13.94
N TYR A 281 -4.50 -6.59 -12.63
CA TYR A 281 -5.24 -5.61 -11.83
C TYR A 281 -4.46 -5.22 -10.58
N TYR A 282 -4.59 -3.96 -10.18
CA TYR A 282 -4.01 -3.38 -8.99
C TYR A 282 -5.00 -3.47 -7.84
N GLU A 283 -4.53 -3.95 -6.69
CA GLU A 283 -5.30 -3.98 -5.44
C GLU A 283 -4.55 -3.21 -4.35
N THR A 284 -5.24 -2.26 -3.73
CA THR A 284 -4.66 -1.33 -2.75
C THR A 284 -4.70 -1.89 -1.33
N TRP A 285 -5.77 -2.61 -0.99
CA TRP A 285 -6.06 -2.96 0.39
C TRP A 285 -5.41 -4.29 0.77
N THR A 286 -4.62 -4.27 1.85
CA THR A 286 -4.40 -5.49 2.63
C THR A 286 -5.47 -5.57 3.71
N VAL A 287 -6.13 -6.71 3.88
CA VAL A 287 -7.20 -6.87 4.87
C VAL A 287 -6.81 -7.93 5.90
N GLN A 288 -6.84 -7.55 7.18
CA GLN A 288 -6.42 -8.42 8.29
C GLN A 288 -7.45 -8.47 9.42
N ALA A 289 -7.39 -9.53 10.22
CA ALA A 289 -8.27 -9.70 11.38
C ALA A 289 -8.00 -8.67 12.50
N SER A 290 -6.73 -8.30 12.70
CA SER A 290 -6.28 -7.35 13.74
C SER A 290 -4.85 -6.85 13.44
N PRO A 291 -4.37 -5.78 14.09
CA PRO A 291 -2.99 -5.28 13.94
C PRO A 291 -1.93 -6.11 14.69
N GLU A 292 -2.33 -7.20 15.35
CA GLU A 292 -1.41 -8.02 16.14
C GLU A 292 -0.51 -8.86 15.22
N LYS A 293 0.72 -9.11 15.69
CA LYS A 293 1.69 -9.92 14.94
C LYS A 293 1.16 -11.35 14.81
N GLY A 294 1.07 -11.85 13.59
CA GLY A 294 0.54 -13.20 13.30
C GLY A 294 -0.98 -13.27 13.23
N ALA A 295 -1.67 -12.14 13.24
CA ALA A 295 -3.09 -12.09 12.93
C ALA A 295 -3.39 -12.65 11.53
N GLU A 296 -4.57 -13.23 11.38
CA GLU A 296 -5.04 -13.79 10.12
C GLU A 296 -5.17 -12.69 9.06
N THR A 297 -4.60 -12.95 7.88
CA THR A 297 -4.76 -12.10 6.69
C THR A 297 -5.85 -12.68 5.82
N TRP A 298 -6.87 -11.87 5.52
CA TRP A 298 -7.96 -12.24 4.63
C TRP A 298 -7.61 -12.01 3.16
N PHE A 299 -7.05 -10.84 2.87
CA PHE A 299 -6.67 -10.42 1.52
C PHE A 299 -5.32 -9.71 1.55
N GLU A 300 -4.49 -9.97 0.55
CA GLU A 300 -3.22 -9.29 0.35
C GLU A 300 -3.37 -8.24 -0.77
N SER A 301 -2.71 -7.10 -0.63
CA SER A 301 -2.66 -6.14 -1.73
C SER A 301 -1.91 -6.70 -2.93
N TYR A 302 -2.10 -6.06 -4.09
CA TYR A 302 -1.40 -6.34 -5.33
C TYR A 302 -0.96 -5.01 -5.95
N ASP A 303 0.16 -4.49 -5.42
CA ASP A 303 0.67 -3.14 -5.67
C ASP A 303 2.16 -3.15 -6.07
N CYS A 304 2.75 -1.96 -6.21
CA CYS A 304 4.17 -1.76 -6.55
C CYS A 304 5.11 -2.50 -5.59
N SER A 305 4.88 -2.40 -4.28
CA SER A 305 5.70 -3.07 -3.26
C SER A 305 5.65 -4.59 -3.42
N LYS A 306 4.48 -5.15 -3.72
CA LYS A 306 4.29 -6.59 -3.95
C LYS A 306 4.98 -7.06 -5.21
N PHE A 307 5.01 -6.26 -6.27
CA PHE A 307 5.79 -6.57 -7.46
C PHE A 307 7.29 -6.61 -7.18
N VAL A 308 7.81 -5.62 -6.42
CA VAL A 308 9.22 -5.60 -6.01
C VAL A 308 9.58 -6.85 -5.21
N LEU A 309 8.76 -7.21 -4.23
CA LEU A 309 8.95 -8.40 -3.40
C LEU A 309 8.89 -9.71 -4.21
N ARG A 310 7.95 -9.83 -5.14
CA ARG A 310 7.86 -10.99 -6.05
C ARG A 310 9.08 -11.10 -6.96
N THR A 311 9.57 -9.97 -7.47
CA THR A 311 10.79 -9.92 -8.27
C THR A 311 12.00 -10.34 -7.45
N TYR A 312 12.17 -9.83 -6.23
CA TYR A 312 13.27 -10.24 -5.35
C TYR A 312 13.22 -11.72 -5.00
N LYS A 313 12.02 -12.25 -4.70
CA LYS A 313 11.85 -13.68 -4.50
C LYS A 313 12.27 -14.48 -5.74
N LYS A 314 11.85 -14.05 -6.93
CA LYS A 314 12.23 -14.70 -8.19
C LYS A 314 13.75 -14.66 -8.43
N LEU A 315 14.40 -13.53 -8.15
CA LEU A 315 15.84 -13.41 -8.26
C LEU A 315 16.56 -14.35 -7.29
N ALA A 316 16.09 -14.49 -6.05
CA ALA A 316 16.65 -15.43 -5.09
C ALA A 316 16.47 -16.91 -5.53
N GLU A 317 15.31 -17.26 -6.11
CA GLU A 317 15.08 -18.59 -6.71
C GLU A 317 16.05 -18.87 -7.88
N LEU A 318 16.40 -17.84 -8.65
CA LEU A 318 17.36 -17.93 -9.76
C LEU A 318 18.83 -17.87 -9.30
N GLY A 319 19.08 -17.70 -8.00
CA GLY A 319 20.42 -17.76 -7.39
C GLY A 319 21.10 -16.40 -7.16
N ALA A 320 20.36 -15.29 -7.19
CA ALA A 320 20.90 -13.99 -6.80
C ALA A 320 21.11 -13.92 -5.28
N ASP A 321 22.24 -13.37 -4.86
CA ASP A 321 22.58 -13.19 -3.44
C ASP A 321 22.27 -11.76 -2.99
N PHE A 322 21.35 -11.63 -2.03
CA PHE A 322 20.94 -10.35 -1.46
C PHE A 322 21.83 -9.96 -0.27
N LYS A 323 22.11 -8.66 -0.14
CA LYS A 323 22.76 -8.07 1.02
C LYS A 323 21.80 -8.08 2.21
N LYS A 324 22.37 -8.15 3.42
CA LYS A 324 21.63 -8.05 4.67
C LYS A 324 21.42 -6.58 5.02
N ILE A 325 20.36 -6.00 4.48
CA ILE A 325 19.93 -4.63 4.79
C ILE A 325 18.46 -4.63 5.21
N GLU A 326 18.10 -3.68 6.08
CA GLU A 326 16.71 -3.46 6.46
C GLU A 326 15.92 -2.89 5.27
N THR A 327 14.77 -3.47 4.98
CA THR A 327 13.90 -3.05 3.88
C THR A 327 12.47 -2.90 4.35
N ASN A 328 11.96 -1.66 4.32
CA ASN A 328 10.65 -1.32 4.87
C ASN A 328 9.70 -0.87 3.76
N TYR A 329 8.46 -1.34 3.83
CA TYR A 329 7.48 -1.13 2.78
C TYR A 329 6.22 -0.51 3.34
N THR A 330 5.59 0.34 2.54
CA THR A 330 4.28 0.91 2.86
C THR A 330 3.22 -0.17 2.73
N ARG A 331 2.36 -0.31 3.74
CA ARG A 331 1.16 -1.14 3.64
C ARG A 331 -0.05 -0.40 4.16
N ILE A 332 -1.13 -0.46 3.41
CA ILE A 332 -2.42 0.12 3.75
C ILE A 332 -3.34 -1.01 4.18
N PHE A 333 -3.65 -1.03 5.48
CA PHE A 333 -4.46 -2.07 6.10
C PHE A 333 -5.89 -1.64 6.34
N LEU A 334 -6.82 -2.53 5.99
CA LEU A 334 -8.17 -2.58 6.56
C LEU A 334 -8.20 -3.67 7.64
N TYR A 335 -8.82 -3.37 8.78
CA TYR A 335 -9.06 -4.37 9.81
C TYR A 335 -10.53 -4.76 9.86
N SER A 336 -10.81 -6.06 9.77
CA SER A 336 -12.17 -6.59 9.75
C SER A 336 -12.32 -7.90 10.50
N GLY A 337 -13.56 -8.28 10.82
CA GLY A 337 -13.89 -9.69 11.04
C GLY A 337 -13.77 -10.50 9.75
N GLU A 338 -14.21 -11.76 9.83
CA GLU A 338 -14.24 -12.65 8.69
C GLU A 338 -15.08 -12.05 7.54
N PRO A 339 -14.51 -11.89 6.33
CA PRO A 339 -15.23 -11.38 5.17
C PRO A 339 -16.39 -12.29 4.77
N THR A 340 -17.47 -11.69 4.28
CA THR A 340 -18.60 -12.43 3.70
C THR A 340 -18.62 -12.26 2.19
N TYR A 341 -18.59 -13.36 1.44
CA TYR A 341 -18.74 -13.35 -0.01
C TYR A 341 -20.14 -12.87 -0.41
N LEU A 342 -20.21 -11.89 -1.31
CA LEU A 342 -21.48 -11.34 -1.80
C LEU A 342 -21.83 -11.80 -3.21
N GLY A 343 -20.82 -12.14 -4.02
CA GLY A 343 -20.99 -12.55 -5.41
C GLY A 343 -20.14 -11.77 -6.40
N ASN A 344 -20.11 -12.23 -7.64
CA ASN A 344 -19.54 -11.50 -8.78
C ASN A 344 -20.49 -10.41 -9.32
N GLU A 345 -20.02 -9.65 -10.30
CA GLU A 345 -20.76 -8.54 -10.90
C GLU A 345 -22.18 -8.92 -11.39
N THR A 346 -22.30 -10.02 -12.15
CA THR A 346 -23.58 -10.42 -12.74
C THR A 346 -24.55 -10.97 -11.70
N SER A 347 -24.04 -11.64 -10.67
CA SER A 347 -24.87 -12.17 -9.57
C SER A 347 -25.42 -11.07 -8.66
N VAL A 348 -24.68 -9.96 -8.45
CA VAL A 348 -25.09 -8.86 -7.58
C VAL A 348 -25.91 -7.81 -8.33
N PHE A 349 -25.46 -7.39 -9.52
CA PHE A 349 -26.04 -6.26 -10.27
C PHE A 349 -26.87 -6.68 -11.49
N GLY A 350 -26.92 -7.98 -11.82
CA GLY A 350 -27.70 -8.51 -12.92
C GLY A 350 -29.21 -8.53 -12.67
N PRO A 351 -30.01 -8.97 -13.66
CA PRO A 351 -31.47 -8.99 -13.58
C PRO A 351 -32.04 -9.80 -12.40
N THR A 352 -31.31 -10.85 -12.00
CA THR A 352 -31.66 -11.75 -10.90
C THR A 352 -30.96 -11.41 -9.58
N GLY A 353 -30.15 -10.36 -9.55
CA GLY A 353 -29.40 -9.94 -8.36
C GLY A 353 -30.25 -9.22 -7.32
N ASP A 354 -29.74 -9.16 -6.09
CA ASP A 354 -30.41 -8.43 -5.00
C ASP A 354 -30.27 -6.92 -5.21
N LYS A 355 -31.39 -6.29 -5.61
CA LYS A 355 -31.48 -4.85 -5.86
C LYS A 355 -31.16 -4.01 -4.62
N THR A 356 -31.45 -4.51 -3.43
CA THR A 356 -31.20 -3.80 -2.17
C THR A 356 -29.69 -3.78 -1.89
N LEU A 357 -29.04 -4.93 -2.03
CA LEU A 357 -27.59 -5.05 -1.89
C LEU A 357 -26.85 -4.24 -2.95
N ALA A 358 -27.25 -4.35 -4.22
CA ALA A 358 -26.67 -3.59 -5.32
C ALA A 358 -26.75 -2.07 -5.06
N LEU A 359 -27.89 -1.59 -4.58
CA LEU A 359 -28.07 -0.18 -4.22
C LEU A 359 -27.20 0.22 -3.01
N ALA A 360 -27.05 -0.66 -2.02
CA ALA A 360 -26.19 -0.42 -0.86
C ALA A 360 -24.72 -0.28 -1.27
N ILE A 361 -24.22 -1.16 -2.15
CA ILE A 361 -22.85 -1.10 -2.66
C ILE A 361 -22.63 0.19 -3.48
N LYS A 362 -23.56 0.56 -4.37
CA LYS A 362 -23.46 1.83 -5.13
C LYS A 362 -23.48 3.06 -4.21
N ARG A 363 -24.31 3.04 -3.16
CA ARG A 363 -24.35 4.12 -2.16
C ARG A 363 -23.05 4.21 -1.36
N PHE A 364 -22.44 3.07 -1.02
CA PHE A 364 -21.15 3.03 -0.36
C PHE A 364 -20.03 3.64 -1.22
N TYR A 365 -19.99 3.35 -2.53
CA TYR A 365 -18.93 3.87 -3.40
C TYR A 365 -19.13 5.33 -3.84
N CYS A 366 -20.37 5.83 -3.86
CA CYS A 366 -20.70 7.19 -4.32
C CYS A 366 -19.85 8.33 -3.70
N PRO A 367 -19.54 8.33 -2.38
CA PRO A 367 -18.77 9.38 -1.75
C PRO A 367 -17.28 9.39 -2.13
N PHE A 368 -16.74 8.30 -2.70
CA PHE A 368 -15.31 8.19 -3.02
C PHE A 368 -14.95 8.78 -4.39
N LYS A 369 -15.93 9.33 -5.13
CA LYS A 369 -15.70 10.00 -6.40
C LYS A 369 -14.98 11.34 -6.21
N PRO A 370 -14.23 11.84 -7.21
CA PRO A 370 -13.64 13.18 -7.15
C PRO A 370 -14.68 14.27 -6.87
N HIS A 371 -14.33 15.25 -6.03
CA HIS A 371 -15.22 16.34 -5.63
C HIS A 371 -14.90 17.62 -6.40
N LEU A 372 -15.94 18.39 -6.73
CA LEU A 372 -15.81 19.68 -7.40
C LEU A 372 -15.72 20.83 -6.40
N SER A 373 -16.24 20.64 -5.18
CA SER A 373 -16.24 21.66 -4.13
C SER A 373 -15.88 21.11 -2.75
N THR A 374 -15.40 22.00 -1.86
CA THR A 374 -15.08 21.66 -0.46
C THR A 374 -16.30 21.19 0.34
N LYS A 375 -17.48 21.74 0.04
CA LYS A 375 -18.73 21.34 0.70
C LYS A 375 -19.09 19.89 0.36
N GLU A 376 -18.98 19.52 -0.91
CA GLU A 376 -19.20 18.14 -1.34
C GLU A 376 -18.18 17.20 -0.71
N PHE A 377 -16.90 17.58 -0.71
CA PHE A 377 -15.85 16.80 -0.04
C PHE A 377 -16.17 16.56 1.44
N LEU A 378 -16.57 17.58 2.20
CA LEU A 378 -16.88 17.43 3.61
C LEU A 378 -18.10 16.53 3.84
N LEU A 379 -19.14 16.65 3.02
CA LEU A 379 -20.31 15.76 3.08
C LEU A 379 -19.93 14.31 2.77
N SER A 380 -19.09 14.09 1.76
CA SER A 380 -18.61 12.76 1.41
C SER A 380 -17.71 12.17 2.49
N LEU A 381 -16.85 12.97 3.11
CA LEU A 381 -16.02 12.54 4.24
C LEU A 381 -16.88 12.08 5.42
N LEU A 382 -17.96 12.82 5.74
CA LEU A 382 -18.91 12.43 6.78
C LEU A 382 -19.63 11.12 6.44
N GLN A 383 -20.02 10.92 5.17
CA GLN A 383 -20.65 9.68 4.70
C GLN A 383 -19.70 8.48 4.79
N ILE A 384 -18.43 8.67 4.42
CA ILE A 384 -17.39 7.63 4.53
C ILE A 384 -17.17 7.28 6.01
N PHE A 385 -17.05 8.28 6.87
CA PHE A 385 -16.88 8.07 8.31
C PHE A 385 -18.08 7.33 8.92
N ASP A 386 -19.30 7.72 8.56
CA ASP A 386 -20.53 7.07 9.00
C ASP A 386 -20.59 5.60 8.56
N ALA A 387 -20.28 5.29 7.29
CA ALA A 387 -20.29 3.91 6.80
C ALA A 387 -19.18 3.06 7.43
N VAL A 388 -17.93 3.52 7.38
CA VAL A 388 -16.75 2.71 7.73
C VAL A 388 -16.52 2.63 9.23
N ILE A 389 -16.77 3.71 9.98
CA ILE A 389 -16.44 3.81 11.41
C ILE A 389 -17.68 3.59 12.29
N ILE A 390 -18.79 4.26 11.99
CA ILE A 390 -20.02 4.17 12.81
C ILE A 390 -20.75 2.85 12.54
N HIS A 391 -21.08 2.58 11.27
CA HIS A 391 -21.79 1.37 10.86
C HIS A 391 -20.86 0.16 10.67
N ARG A 392 -19.54 0.38 10.60
CA ARG A 392 -18.51 -0.67 10.47
C ARG A 392 -18.67 -1.52 9.20
N GLN A 393 -19.02 -0.85 8.11
CA GLN A 393 -19.28 -1.48 6.82
C GLN A 393 -18.23 -1.04 5.80
N PHE A 394 -17.63 -2.01 5.13
CA PHE A 394 -16.79 -1.76 3.97
C PHE A 394 -17.09 -2.82 2.91
N TYR A 395 -17.25 -2.39 1.66
CA TYR A 395 -17.40 -3.29 0.52
C TYR A 395 -16.07 -3.33 -0.22
N LEU A 396 -15.48 -4.52 -0.32
CA LEU A 396 -14.24 -4.77 -1.02
C LEU A 396 -14.55 -5.41 -2.37
N PHE A 397 -13.85 -4.95 -3.41
CA PHE A 397 -13.82 -5.63 -4.71
C PHE A 397 -12.48 -6.32 -4.85
N TYR A 398 -12.48 -7.63 -5.00
CA TYR A 398 -11.26 -8.44 -5.05
C TYR A 398 -11.50 -9.63 -5.98
N ASN A 399 -10.54 -9.96 -6.85
CA ASN A 399 -10.71 -11.02 -7.88
C ASN A 399 -11.97 -10.88 -8.76
N PHE A 400 -12.39 -9.65 -9.07
CA PHE A 400 -13.64 -9.37 -9.80
C PHE A 400 -14.92 -9.79 -9.06
N GLU A 401 -14.85 -9.91 -7.75
CA GLU A 401 -15.95 -10.29 -6.86
C GLU A 401 -16.13 -9.28 -5.72
N TYR A 402 -17.33 -9.23 -5.17
CA TYR A 402 -17.69 -8.33 -4.08
C TYR A 402 -17.72 -9.08 -2.75
N TRP A 403 -17.14 -8.44 -1.74
CA TRP A 403 -17.03 -8.95 -0.38
C TRP A 403 -17.49 -7.90 0.62
N PHE A 404 -18.21 -8.31 1.65
CA PHE A 404 -18.53 -7.46 2.80
C PHE A 404 -17.49 -7.66 3.89
N LEU A 405 -16.93 -6.56 4.39
CA LEU A 405 -15.99 -6.54 5.49
C LEU A 405 -16.67 -5.94 6.74
N PRO A 406 -16.88 -6.74 7.80
CA PRO A 406 -17.34 -6.22 9.08
C PRO A 406 -16.18 -5.54 9.80
N MET A 407 -16.06 -4.22 9.65
CA MET A 407 -14.87 -3.47 10.07
C MET A 407 -14.63 -3.50 11.59
N LYS A 408 -13.36 -3.57 11.98
CA LYS A 408 -12.90 -3.58 13.37
C LYS A 408 -11.88 -2.48 13.59
N PHE A 409 -11.86 -1.89 14.79
CA PHE A 409 -10.82 -0.94 15.18
C PHE A 409 -9.42 -1.59 15.04
N PRO A 410 -8.39 -0.88 14.52
CA PRO A 410 -8.33 0.55 14.21
C PRO A 410 -8.91 0.97 12.85
N PHE A 411 -9.69 0.11 12.20
CA PHE A 411 -10.39 0.30 10.94
C PHE A 411 -9.45 0.40 9.73
N ILE A 412 -8.66 1.47 9.67
CA ILE A 412 -7.69 1.72 8.62
C ILE A 412 -6.37 2.13 9.26
N LYS A 413 -5.26 1.52 8.84
CA LYS A 413 -3.93 1.90 9.28
C LYS A 413 -2.94 1.85 8.14
N ILE A 414 -2.15 2.91 8.01
CA ILE A 414 -0.99 2.93 7.13
C ILE A 414 0.21 2.61 7.99
N THR A 415 1.03 1.67 7.53
CA THR A 415 2.24 1.24 8.23
C THR A 415 3.42 1.25 7.28
N TYR A 416 4.61 1.31 7.87
CA TYR A 416 5.87 1.21 7.16
C TYR A 416 6.70 0.16 7.89
N GLU A 417 6.54 -1.09 7.44
CA GLU A 417 7.00 -2.29 8.16
C GLU A 417 8.15 -2.96 7.42
N GLU A 418 9.09 -3.51 8.19
CA GLU A 418 10.20 -4.29 7.64
C GLU A 418 9.69 -5.59 7.02
N ILE A 419 10.05 -5.80 5.76
CA ILE A 419 9.93 -7.08 5.06
C ILE A 419 11.34 -7.43 4.60
N PRO A 420 12.00 -8.43 5.20
CA PRO A 420 13.40 -8.71 4.92
C PRO A 420 13.59 -9.21 3.49
N LEU A 421 14.75 -8.87 2.90
CA LEU A 421 15.17 -9.42 1.61
C LEU A 421 15.26 -10.96 1.69
N PRO A 422 14.94 -11.67 0.58
CA PRO A 422 15.01 -13.14 0.58
C PRO A 422 16.42 -13.68 0.83
N ASP A 423 16.51 -14.76 1.62
CA ASP A 423 17.75 -15.50 1.86
C ASP A 423 17.72 -16.81 1.07
N ARG A 424 18.71 -16.99 0.19
CA ARG A 424 18.91 -18.18 -0.66
C ARG A 424 18.82 -19.50 0.12
N ASN A 425 19.30 -19.54 1.36
CA ASN A 425 19.31 -20.77 2.16
C ASN A 425 17.92 -21.16 2.68
N ARG A 426 17.01 -20.20 2.85
CA ARG A 426 15.63 -20.46 3.29
C ARG A 426 14.73 -20.84 2.12
N THR A 427 14.95 -20.27 0.93
CA THR A 427 14.13 -20.57 -0.26
C THR A 427 14.32 -21.99 -0.79
N LEU A 428 15.54 -22.55 -0.69
CA LEU A 428 15.81 -23.95 -1.09
C LEU A 428 15.27 -24.99 -0.10
N SER A 429 15.03 -24.61 1.16
CA SER A 429 14.55 -25.53 2.21
C SER A 429 13.03 -25.70 2.21
N GLY A 430 12.31 -24.94 1.39
CA GLY A 430 10.84 -25.02 1.25
C GLY A 430 10.36 -25.58 -0.09
N LEU A 431 11.27 -26.16 -0.88
CA LEU A 431 11.00 -26.86 -2.14
C LEU A 431 10.86 -28.37 -1.91
#